data_AF-A0A3R7XJY5-F1
#
_entry.id   AF-A0A3R7XJY5-F1
#
_cell.length_a   1.000
_cell.length_b   1.000
_cell.length_c   1.000
_cell.angle_alpha   90.00
_cell.angle_beta   90.00
_cell.angle_gamma   90.00
#
_symmetry.space_group_name_H-M   'P 1'
#
loop_
_entity.id
_entity.type
_entity.pdbx_description
1 polymer ?
#
loop_
_entity_poly.entity_id
_entity_poly.type
_entity_poly.pdbx_seq_one_letter_code
_entity_poly.pdbx_strand_id
1 'polypeptide(L)'
;MEISELKNIIREVIAEEENSDPEIIQIAKRIVKNQQFEKVKDPVSGKRLALDMFSASAIVKVYDKLSDKNKEKMVKQPLTKMVDIVFKLMR
;
A
#
# COMPACT_ATOMS: atom_id res chain seq x y z
N MET A 1 -5.97 7.27 -34.12
CA MET A 1 -6.14 7.27 -32.65
C MET A 1 -6.81 8.57 -32.29
N GLU A 2 -8.12 8.50 -32.10
CA GLU A 2 -8.92 9.71 -31.86
C GLU A 2 -8.78 10.18 -30.41
N ILE A 3 -8.91 11.49 -30.15
CA ILE A 3 -8.84 12.07 -28.80
C ILE A 3 -9.88 11.41 -27.86
N SER A 4 -10.99 10.93 -28.41
CA SER A 4 -12.05 10.21 -27.71
C SER A 4 -11.59 8.84 -27.19
N GLU A 5 -10.80 8.10 -27.96
CA GLU A 5 -10.23 6.81 -27.52
C GLU A 5 -9.22 7.03 -26.39
N LEU A 6 -8.39 8.06 -26.51
CA LEU A 6 -7.40 8.40 -25.48
C LEU A 6 -8.07 8.79 -24.15
N LYS A 7 -9.18 9.54 -24.21
CA LYS A 7 -9.97 9.89 -23.02
C LYS A 7 -10.61 8.68 -22.35
N ASN A 8 -11.06 7.70 -23.13
CA ASN A 8 -11.64 6.47 -22.59
C ASN A 8 -10.58 5.57 -21.96
N ILE A 9 -9.42 5.41 -22.60
CA ILE A 9 -8.28 4.67 -22.04
C ILE A 9 -7.81 5.32 -20.74
N ILE A 10 -7.67 6.66 -20.71
CA ILE A 10 -7.30 7.39 -19.48
C ILE A 10 -8.37 7.19 -18.39
N ARG A 11 -9.66 7.19 -18.74
CA ARG A 11 -10.74 6.92 -17.77
C ARG A 11 -10.70 5.49 -17.23
N GLU A 12 -10.47 4.48 -18.06
CA GLU A 12 -10.35 3.09 -17.63
C GLU A 12 -9.14 2.90 -16.71
N VAL A 13 -7.98 3.48 -17.06
CA VAL A 13 -6.77 3.43 -16.22
C VAL A 13 -7.01 4.13 -14.87
N ILE A 14 -7.68 5.28 -14.86
CA ILE A 14 -8.02 6.00 -13.60
C ILE A 14 -9.08 5.23 -12.79
N ALA A 15 -10.03 4.54 -13.41
CA ALA A 15 -11.04 3.73 -12.73
C ALA A 15 -10.46 2.43 -12.14
N GLU A 16 -9.43 1.85 -12.77
CA GLU A 16 -8.60 0.81 -12.15
C GLU A 16 -7.81 1.35 -10.96
N GLU A 17 -7.35 2.61 -11.02
CA GLU A 17 -6.67 3.29 -9.90
C GLU A 17 -7.60 3.61 -8.71
N GLU A 18 -8.90 3.89 -8.92
CA GLU A 18 -9.86 4.05 -7.81
C GLU A 18 -10.11 2.74 -7.03
N ASN A 19 -9.81 1.58 -7.62
CA ASN A 19 -9.70 0.29 -6.93
C ASN A 19 -8.25 -0.11 -6.59
N SER A 20 -7.28 0.75 -6.89
CA SER A 20 -5.87 0.47 -6.58
C SER A 20 -5.60 0.79 -5.11
N ASP A 21 -4.96 -0.15 -4.43
CA ASP A 21 -4.61 0.04 -3.03
C ASP A 21 -3.75 1.30 -2.84
N PRO A 22 -3.76 1.93 -1.65
CA PRO A 22 -2.86 3.05 -1.37
C PRO A 22 -1.40 2.71 -1.67
N GLU A 23 -0.61 3.69 -2.12
CA GLU A 23 0.78 3.53 -2.60
C GLU A 23 1.64 2.64 -1.67
N ILE A 24 1.52 2.83 -0.36
CA ILE A 24 2.25 2.07 0.66
C ILE A 24 1.92 0.56 0.64
N ILE A 25 0.68 0.20 0.31
CA ILE A 25 0.23 -1.18 0.19
C ILE A 25 0.68 -1.78 -1.14
N GLN A 26 0.66 -1.00 -2.22
CA GLN A 26 1.22 -1.45 -3.51
C GLN A 26 2.72 -1.76 -3.37
N ILE A 27 3.46 -0.89 -2.68
CA ILE A 27 4.89 -1.13 -2.39
C ILE A 27 5.06 -2.38 -1.53
N ALA A 28 4.26 -2.56 -0.48
CA ALA A 28 4.31 -3.78 0.35
C ALA A 28 4.04 -5.05 -0.48
N LYS A 29 3.03 -5.05 -1.36
CA LYS A 29 2.75 -6.16 -2.28
C LYS A 29 3.92 -6.43 -3.23
N ARG A 30 4.57 -5.37 -3.76
CA ARG A 30 5.75 -5.48 -4.62
C ARG A 30 6.95 -6.07 -3.89
N ILE A 31 7.23 -5.63 -2.67
CA ILE A 31 8.32 -6.17 -1.82
C ILE A 31 8.10 -7.67 -1.60
N VAL A 32 6.88 -8.09 -1.28
CA VAL A 32 6.53 -9.51 -1.09
C VAL A 32 6.70 -10.30 -2.38
N LYS A 33 6.21 -9.77 -3.51
CA LYS A 33 6.30 -10.42 -4.83
C LYS A 33 7.75 -10.60 -5.27
N ASN A 34 8.58 -9.57 -5.10
CA ASN A 34 9.97 -9.56 -5.55
C ASN A 34 10.95 -10.12 -4.51
N GLN A 35 10.47 -10.45 -3.31
CA GLN A 35 11.27 -10.97 -2.20
C GLN A 35 12.49 -10.09 -1.86
N GLN A 36 12.32 -8.77 -1.96
CA GLN A 36 13.38 -7.78 -1.74
C GLN A 36 13.03 -6.86 -0.57
N PHE A 37 13.95 -5.97 -0.18
CA PHE A 37 13.63 -4.85 0.71
C PHE A 37 13.54 -3.56 -0.13
N GLU A 38 12.71 -2.61 0.30
CA GLU A 38 12.57 -1.34 -0.41
C GLU A 38 12.49 -0.16 0.57
N LYS A 39 12.99 1.01 0.16
CA LYS A 39 12.88 2.24 0.95
C LYS A 39 11.54 2.91 0.69
N VAL A 40 10.63 2.79 1.64
CA VAL A 40 9.28 3.35 1.60
C VAL A 40 9.28 4.73 2.24
N LYS A 41 8.58 5.68 1.63
CA LYS A 41 8.37 7.00 2.21
C LYS A 41 7.30 6.89 3.30
N ASP A 42 7.64 7.30 4.52
CA ASP A 42 6.68 7.38 5.61
C ASP A 42 5.65 8.49 5.29
N PRO A 43 4.34 8.18 5.34
CA PRO A 43 3.28 9.11 4.96
C PRO A 43 3.18 10.33 5.90
N VAL A 44 3.68 10.22 7.13
CA VAL A 44 3.61 11.27 8.15
C VAL A 44 4.95 11.99 8.30
N SER A 45 6.04 11.24 8.47
CA SER A 45 7.36 11.84 8.73
C SER A 45 8.12 12.24 7.47
N GLY A 46 7.70 11.77 6.29
CA GLY A 46 8.37 12.01 5.01
C GLY A 46 9.74 11.34 4.88
N LYS A 47 10.22 10.66 5.93
CA LYS A 47 11.50 9.94 5.94
C LYS A 47 11.38 8.65 5.13
N ARG A 48 12.46 8.25 4.48
CA ARG A 48 12.55 6.95 3.81
C ARG A 48 13.01 5.89 4.79
N LEU A 49 12.12 4.98 5.13
CA LEU A 49 12.37 3.83 6.00
C LEU A 49 12.50 2.57 5.14
N ALA A 50 13.43 1.69 5.50
CA ALA A 50 13.52 0.38 4.85
C ALA A 50 12.36 -0.50 5.35
N LEU A 51 11.62 -1.07 4.41
CA LEU A 51 10.61 -2.09 4.68
C LEU A 51 11.11 -3.42 4.13
N ASP A 52 11.26 -4.39 5.01
CA ASP A 52 11.66 -5.75 4.67
C ASP A 52 10.46 -6.60 4.21
N MET A 53 10.76 -7.75 3.59
CA MET A 53 9.76 -8.68 3.07
C MET A 53 8.81 -9.23 4.16
N PHE A 54 9.31 -9.49 5.37
CA PHE A 54 8.52 -10.06 6.44
C PHE A 54 7.50 -9.06 6.98
N SER A 55 7.94 -7.84 7.26
CA SER A 55 7.09 -6.73 7.67
C SER A 55 6.07 -6.38 6.58
N ALA A 56 6.48 -6.35 5.30
CA ALA A 56 5.57 -6.10 4.18
C ALA A 56 4.49 -7.19 4.03
N SER A 57 4.88 -8.46 4.14
CA SER A 57 3.95 -9.61 4.15
C SER A 57 2.90 -9.48 5.24
N ALA A 58 3.33 -9.09 6.44
CA ALA A 58 2.44 -8.88 7.56
C ALA A 58 1.46 -7.72 7.29
N ILE A 59 1.93 -6.60 6.75
CA ILE A 59 1.10 -5.44 6.39
C ILE A 59 0.01 -5.86 5.38
N VAL A 60 0.37 -6.55 4.30
CA VAL A 60 -0.60 -6.99 3.28
C VAL A 60 -1.65 -7.91 3.88
N LYS A 61 -1.23 -8.92 4.66
CA LYS A 61 -2.16 -9.87 5.30
C LYS A 61 -3.17 -9.20 6.23
N VAL A 62 -2.73 -8.20 7.00
CA VAL A 62 -3.62 -7.46 7.89
C VAL A 62 -4.51 -6.52 7.08
N TYR A 63 -3.95 -5.79 6.11
CA TYR A 63 -4.70 -4.86 5.26
C TYR A 63 -5.88 -5.54 4.55
N ASP A 64 -5.64 -6.73 3.97
CA ASP A 64 -6.67 -7.49 3.26
C ASP A 64 -7.81 -7.96 4.19
N LYS A 65 -7.55 -8.09 5.50
CA LYS A 65 -8.53 -8.50 6.52
C LYS A 65 -9.24 -7.34 7.21
N LEU A 66 -8.79 -6.10 7.02
CA LEU A 66 -9.39 -4.92 7.64
C LEU A 66 -10.64 -4.47 6.87
N SER A 67 -11.59 -3.85 7.58
CA SER A 67 -12.68 -3.10 6.94
C SER A 67 -12.16 -1.79 6.33
N ASP A 68 -12.87 -1.21 5.37
CA ASP A 68 -12.39 -0.04 4.62
C ASP A 68 -12.09 1.16 5.52
N LYS A 69 -12.92 1.38 6.56
CA LYS A 69 -12.68 2.39 7.60
C LYS A 69 -11.35 2.17 8.35
N ASN A 70 -10.96 0.92 8.59
CA ASN A 70 -9.73 0.59 9.28
C ASN A 70 -8.52 0.59 8.33
N LYS A 71 -8.70 0.20 7.06
CA LYS A 71 -7.70 0.34 6.00
C LYS A 71 -7.26 1.79 5.88
N GLU A 72 -8.21 2.72 5.74
CA GLU A 72 -7.93 4.17 5.67
C GLU A 72 -7.16 4.67 6.89
N LYS A 73 -7.56 4.24 8.09
CA LYS A 73 -6.87 4.65 9.33
C LYS A 73 -5.44 4.14 9.38
N MET A 74 -5.20 2.92 8.90
CA MET A 74 -3.90 2.28 8.92
C MET A 74 -2.93 2.99 7.96
N VAL A 75 -3.34 3.26 6.72
CA VAL A 75 -2.49 3.92 5.71
C VAL A 75 -2.16 5.38 6.04
N LYS A 76 -2.94 6.00 6.94
CA LYS A 76 -2.69 7.35 7.48
C LYS A 76 -1.72 7.35 8.68
N GLN A 77 -1.33 6.21 9.24
CA GLN A 77 -0.36 6.15 10.34
C GLN A 77 1.08 6.18 9.83
N PRO A 78 2.06 6.59 10.67
CA PRO A 78 3.48 6.38 10.37
C PRO A 78 3.78 4.90 10.09
N LEU A 79 4.75 4.63 9.21
CA LEU A 79 5.06 3.27 8.77
C LEU A 79 5.46 2.37 9.94
N THR A 80 6.24 2.90 10.89
CA THR A 80 6.62 2.19 12.12
C THR A 80 5.40 1.73 12.92
N LYS A 81 4.39 2.61 13.04
CA LYS A 81 3.17 2.31 13.77
C LYS A 81 2.27 1.33 13.01
N MET A 82 2.28 1.35 11.67
CA MET A 82 1.61 0.32 10.87
C MET A 82 2.21 -1.05 11.20
N VAL A 83 3.54 -1.17 11.18
CA VAL A 83 4.25 -2.40 11.52
C VAL A 83 3.92 -2.86 12.95
N ASP A 84 3.93 -1.95 13.93
CA ASP A 84 3.58 -2.28 15.32
C ASP A 84 2.14 -2.80 15.47
N ILE A 85 1.17 -2.15 14.80
CA ILE A 85 -0.24 -2.57 14.82
C ILE A 85 -0.38 -3.96 14.21
N VAL A 86 0.26 -4.17 13.06
CA VAL A 86 0.22 -5.43 12.32
C VAL A 86 0.76 -6.57 13.19
N PHE A 87 1.92 -6.39 13.83
CA PHE A 87 2.49 -7.42 14.70
C PHE A 87 1.67 -7.68 15.96
N LYS A 88 0.97 -6.67 16.50
CA LYS A 88 0.03 -6.86 17.61
C LYS A 88 -1.18 -7.69 17.21
N LEU A 89 -1.68 -7.50 16.00
CA LEU A 89 -2.85 -8.23 15.47
C LEU A 89 -2.52 -9.67 15.03
N MET A 90 -1.24 -9.98 14.84
CA MET A 90 -0.77 -11.33 14.50
C MET A 90 -0.47 -12.22 15.72
N ARG A 91 -0.49 -11.65 16.94
CA ARG A 91 -0.31 -12.41 18.19
C ARG A 91 -1.58 -13.12 18.63
#